data_AF-A0A151F4U0-F1
#
_entry.id   AF-A0A151F4U0-F1
#
_cell.length_a   1.000
_cell.length_b   1.000
_cell.length_c   1.000
_cell.angle_alpha   90.00
_cell.angle_beta   90.00
_cell.angle_gamma   90.00
#
_symmetry.space_group_name_H-M   'P 1'
#
loop_
_entity.id
_entity.type
_entity.pdbx_description
1 polymer ?
#
loop_
_entity_poly.entity_id
_entity_poly.type
_entity_poly.pdbx_seq_one_letter_code
_entity_poly.pdbx_strand_id
1 'polypeptide(L)'
;MRFYLNGKLKHTDYTAPFTWDWDTTQYPSGQHTILVKGYCSGVFMDDDMITVTTNVPPNCDEVRFYLNGKLKHTDYTAPFTWDWDTTQYKGKKLKAEGYCSGVLVDSDQIKVKISNSSIALLSLLVFFLSAGIYRRR
;
A
#
# COMPACT_ATOMS: atom_id res chain seq x y z
N MET A 1 35.38 -8.25 0.82
CA MET A 1 34.34 -7.64 1.65
C MET A 1 33.18 -8.61 1.83
N ARG A 2 32.65 -8.77 3.04
CA ARG A 2 31.43 -9.56 3.31
C ARG A 2 30.34 -8.63 3.83
N PHE A 3 29.17 -8.66 3.21
CA PHE A 3 28.03 -7.82 3.55
C PHE A 3 26.95 -8.64 4.23
N TYR A 4 26.52 -8.19 5.41
CA TYR A 4 25.53 -8.84 6.23
C TYR A 4 24.33 -7.92 6.44
N LEU A 5 23.13 -8.48 6.41
CA LEU A 5 21.88 -7.79 6.75
C LEU A 5 21.23 -8.50 7.92
N ASN A 6 21.00 -7.78 9.02
CA ASN A 6 20.44 -8.32 10.27
C ASN A 6 21.20 -9.58 10.73
N GLY A 7 22.53 -9.55 10.65
CA GLY A 7 23.43 -10.66 11.03
C GLY A 7 23.55 -11.81 10.02
N LYS A 8 22.80 -11.79 8.90
CA LYS A 8 22.86 -12.84 7.87
C LYS A 8 23.73 -12.40 6.68
N LEU A 9 24.68 -13.24 6.25
CA LEU A 9 25.51 -12.98 5.07
C LEU A 9 24.61 -12.87 3.82
N LYS A 10 24.74 -11.77 3.08
CA LYS A 10 23.98 -11.51 1.84
C LYS A 10 24.86 -11.50 0.61
N HIS A 11 26.07 -10.95 0.72
CA HIS A 11 26.96 -10.82 -0.41
C HIS A 11 28.42 -10.93 0.02
N THR A 12 29.28 -11.43 -0.86
CA THR A 12 30.73 -11.37 -0.69
C THR A 12 31.33 -10.85 -1.98
N ASP A 13 32.05 -9.74 -1.87
CA ASP A 13 32.75 -9.10 -2.99
C ASP A 13 34.26 -9.21 -2.79
N TYR A 14 34.98 -9.65 -3.82
CA TYR A 14 36.42 -9.87 -3.76
C TYR A 14 37.23 -8.82 -4.53
N THR A 15 36.57 -7.92 -5.26
CA THR A 15 37.24 -6.98 -6.18
C THR A 15 36.89 -5.54 -5.81
N ALA A 16 37.90 -4.69 -5.63
CA ALA A 16 37.67 -3.27 -5.40
C ALA A 16 37.24 -2.57 -6.71
N PRO A 17 36.34 -1.58 -6.67
CA PRO A 17 35.63 -1.05 -5.50
C PRO A 17 34.55 -2.01 -4.98
N PHE A 18 34.49 -2.22 -3.67
CA PHE A 18 33.58 -3.20 -3.06
C PHE A 18 32.15 -2.68 -3.03
N THR A 19 31.20 -3.42 -3.59
CA THR A 19 29.79 -2.98 -3.71
C THR A 19 28.80 -4.10 -3.39
N TRP A 20 27.59 -3.72 -2.97
CA TRP A 20 26.47 -4.62 -2.82
C TRP A 20 25.15 -3.85 -3.04
N ASP A 21 24.38 -4.27 -4.03
CA ASP A 21 23.03 -3.76 -4.28
C ASP A 21 22.02 -4.46 -3.36
N TRP A 22 21.45 -3.71 -2.42
CA TRP A 22 20.40 -4.19 -1.52
C TRP A 22 19.01 -3.79 -2.04
N ASP A 23 18.23 -4.79 -2.48
CA ASP A 23 16.81 -4.62 -2.80
C ASP A 23 15.97 -4.49 -1.51
N THR A 24 15.57 -3.27 -1.18
CA THR A 24 14.78 -2.97 0.02
C THR A 24 13.31 -3.38 -0.10
N THR A 25 12.79 -3.64 -1.32
CA THR A 25 11.36 -3.95 -1.53
C THR A 25 10.93 -5.30 -0.93
N GLN A 26 11.91 -6.16 -0.67
CA GLN A 26 11.71 -7.50 -0.09
C GLN A 26 11.65 -7.50 1.44
N TYR A 27 11.77 -6.34 2.08
CA TYR A 27 11.85 -6.21 3.53
C TYR A 27 10.73 -5.30 4.06
N PRO A 28 10.09 -5.63 5.20
CA PRO A 28 9.12 -4.75 5.83
C PRO A 28 9.72 -3.39 6.20
N SER A 29 8.86 -2.39 6.37
CA SER A 29 9.26 -1.13 7.02
C SER A 29 9.85 -1.41 8.40
N GLY A 30 10.95 -0.75 8.73
CA GLY A 30 11.59 -0.88 10.02
C GLY A 30 13.08 -0.63 9.98
N GLN A 31 13.74 -0.89 11.11
CA GLN A 31 15.18 -0.80 11.21
C GLN A 31 15.84 -2.09 10.70
N HIS A 32 16.90 -1.92 9.92
CA HIS A 32 17.76 -2.98 9.45
C HIS A 32 19.22 -2.61 9.71
N THR A 33 20.01 -3.58 10.16
CA THR A 33 21.45 -3.38 10.39
C THR A 33 22.23 -3.97 9.22
N ILE A 34 23.07 -3.15 8.60
CA ILE A 34 24.05 -3.58 7.63
C ILE A 34 25.39 -3.63 8.36
N LEU A 35 26.02 -4.80 8.33
CA LEU A 35 27.37 -5.02 8.85
C LEU A 35 28.26 -5.41 7.67
N VAL A 36 29.38 -4.73 7.54
CA VAL A 36 30.35 -4.97 6.47
C VAL A 36 31.66 -5.40 7.10
N LYS A 37 32.20 -6.56 6.70
CA LYS A 37 33.46 -7.10 7.22
C LYS A 37 34.53 -7.15 6.14
N GLY A 38 35.65 -6.47 6.40
CA GLY A 38 36.86 -6.46 5.60
C GLY A 38 37.78 -7.63 5.95
N TYR A 39 38.34 -8.27 4.94
CA TYR A 39 39.34 -9.32 5.11
C TYR A 39 40.49 -9.11 4.13
N CYS A 40 41.71 -9.38 4.57
CA CYS A 40 42.89 -9.43 3.73
C CYS A 40 43.60 -10.77 3.95
N SER A 41 43.84 -11.51 2.87
CA SER A 41 44.41 -12.87 2.91
C SER A 41 43.69 -13.82 3.88
N GLY A 42 42.35 -13.70 3.95
CA GLY A 42 41.52 -14.52 4.84
C GLY A 42 41.49 -14.08 6.31
N VAL A 43 42.32 -13.12 6.70
CA VAL A 43 42.37 -12.55 8.05
C VAL A 43 41.38 -11.39 8.15
N PHE A 44 40.60 -11.36 9.23
CA PHE A 44 39.70 -10.24 9.54
C PHE A 44 40.51 -8.98 9.80
N MET A 45 40.15 -7.89 9.11
CA MET A 45 40.86 -6.62 9.22
C MET A 45 40.04 -5.58 9.98
N ASP A 46 38.77 -5.41 9.60
CA ASP A 46 37.91 -4.39 10.18
C ASP A 46 36.44 -4.67 9.89
N ASP A 47 35.54 -4.05 10.64
CA ASP A 47 34.12 -3.99 10.32
C ASP A 47 33.50 -2.60 10.53
N ASP A 48 32.41 -2.36 9.80
CA ASP A 48 31.59 -1.17 9.97
C ASP A 48 30.12 -1.57 9.99
N MET A 49 29.33 -0.85 10.78
CA MET A 49 27.91 -1.14 10.99
C MET A 49 27.08 0.13 10.88
N ILE A 50 26.09 0.07 9.99
CA ILE A 50 25.10 1.12 9.83
C ILE A 50 23.70 0.57 10.11
N THR A 51 22.88 1.39 10.77
CA THR A 51 21.44 1.14 10.90
C THR A 51 20.71 1.96 9.85
N VAL A 52 19.95 1.29 9.01
CA VAL A 52 19.11 1.89 7.96
C VAL A 52 17.65 1.69 8.34
N THR A 53 16.83 2.73 8.19
CA THR A 53 15.37 2.61 8.36
C THR A 53 14.71 2.57 6.99
N THR A 54 14.03 1.48 6.67
CA THR A 54 13.20 1.36 5.47
C THR A 54 11.78 1.84 5.78
N ASN A 55 11.18 2.51 4.81
CA ASN A 55 9.76 2.87 4.83
C ASN A 55 9.14 2.40 3.52
N VAL A 56 8.46 1.26 3.57
CA VAL A 56 7.56 0.80 2.51
C VAL A 56 6.28 1.61 2.65
N PRO A 57 5.91 2.45 1.66
CA PRO A 57 4.65 3.17 1.70
C PRO A 57 3.48 2.18 1.84
N PRO A 58 2.44 2.52 2.60
CA PRO A 58 1.22 1.72 2.63
C PRO A 58 0.69 1.52 1.20
N ASN A 59 0.42 0.28 0.79
CA ASN A 59 -0.25 0.03 -0.49
C ASN A 59 -1.72 0.45 -0.36
N CYS A 60 -2.03 1.67 -0.81
CA CYS A 60 -3.35 2.27 -0.75
C CYS A 60 -4.14 2.00 -2.04
N ASP A 61 -4.31 0.72 -2.34
CA ASP A 61 -4.85 0.22 -3.60
C ASP A 61 -6.07 -0.66 -3.35
N GLU A 62 -6.88 -0.38 -2.33
CA GLU A 62 -8.10 -1.14 -2.05
C GLU A 62 -9.23 -0.21 -1.62
N VAL A 63 -10.35 -0.22 -2.34
CA VAL A 63 -11.60 0.41 -1.94
C VAL A 63 -12.72 -0.63 -1.90
N ARG A 64 -13.39 -0.73 -0.75
CA ARG A 64 -14.54 -1.60 -0.54
C ARG A 64 -15.83 -0.79 -0.59
N PHE A 65 -16.76 -1.20 -1.45
CA PHE A 65 -18.07 -0.58 -1.61
C PHE A 65 -19.17 -1.42 -0.97
N TYR A 66 -19.99 -0.76 -0.14
CA TYR A 66 -21.07 -1.37 0.62
C TYR A 66 -22.41 -0.74 0.30
N LEU A 67 -23.44 -1.59 0.21
CA LEU A 67 -24.84 -1.17 0.08
C LEU A 67 -25.64 -1.66 1.30
N ASN A 68 -26.15 -0.74 2.11
CA ASN A 68 -26.77 -1.01 3.42
C ASN A 68 -25.88 -1.84 4.36
N GLY A 69 -24.57 -1.56 4.36
CA GLY A 69 -23.61 -2.26 5.20
C GLY A 69 -23.21 -3.66 4.71
N LYS A 70 -23.70 -4.12 3.54
CA LYS A 70 -23.22 -5.35 2.90
C LYS A 70 -22.19 -5.03 1.84
N LEU A 71 -21.03 -5.69 1.89
CA LEU A 71 -19.99 -5.58 0.86
C LEU A 71 -20.56 -6.03 -0.49
N LYS A 72 -20.29 -5.26 -1.55
CA LYS A 72 -20.77 -5.54 -2.90
C LYS A 72 -19.66 -5.56 -3.93
N HIS A 73 -18.65 -4.72 -3.76
CA HIS A 73 -17.52 -4.65 -4.68
C HIS A 73 -16.25 -4.26 -3.94
N THR A 74 -15.13 -4.73 -4.46
CA THR A 74 -13.79 -4.28 -4.06
C THR A 74 -13.05 -3.91 -5.33
N ASP A 75 -12.54 -2.69 -5.40
CA ASP A 75 -11.71 -2.19 -6.49
C ASP A 75 -10.28 -1.99 -6.00
N TYR A 76 -9.32 -2.45 -6.80
CA TYR A 76 -7.89 -2.35 -6.49
C TYR A 76 -7.11 -1.39 -7.38
N THR A 77 -7.76 -0.74 -8.35
CA THR A 77 -7.06 0.11 -9.33
C THR A 77 -7.67 1.51 -9.34
N ALA A 78 -6.84 2.53 -9.10
CA ALA A 78 -7.27 3.92 -9.26
C ALA A 78 -7.49 4.25 -10.76
N PRO A 79 -8.54 5.00 -11.13
CA PRO A 79 -9.56 5.58 -10.27
C PRO A 79 -10.58 4.53 -9.78
N PHE A 80 -10.83 4.50 -8.48
CA PHE A 80 -11.71 3.49 -7.87
C PHE A 80 -13.17 3.74 -8.26
N THR A 81 -13.83 2.75 -8.85
CA THR A 81 -15.20 2.87 -9.34
C THR A 81 -16.03 1.63 -9.05
N TRP A 82 -17.34 1.82 -8.95
CA TRP A 82 -18.28 0.70 -8.85
C TRP A 82 -19.60 1.04 -9.53
N ASP A 83 -19.90 0.34 -10.61
CA ASP A 83 -21.19 0.40 -11.28
C ASP A 83 -22.18 -0.57 -10.63
N TRP A 84 -23.37 -0.07 -10.30
CA TRP A 84 -24.43 -0.85 -9.67
C TRP A 84 -25.80 -0.65 -10.33
N ASP A 85 -26.64 -1.68 -10.27
CA ASP A 85 -28.02 -1.59 -10.75
C ASP A 85 -28.92 -0.93 -9.69
N THR A 86 -29.38 0.28 -9.98
CA THR A 86 -30.24 1.07 -9.10
C THR A 86 -31.71 0.64 -9.13
N THR A 87 -32.13 -0.17 -10.10
CA THR A 87 -33.53 -0.58 -10.29
C THR A 87 -34.04 -1.48 -9.17
N GLN A 88 -33.13 -2.24 -8.55
CA GLN A 88 -33.44 -3.20 -7.49
C GLN A 88 -33.48 -2.59 -6.07
N TYR A 89 -33.12 -1.32 -5.88
CA TYR A 89 -32.85 -0.81 -4.53
C TYR A 89 -33.36 0.63 -4.31
N LYS A 90 -34.58 0.78 -3.78
CA LYS A 90 -35.11 2.09 -3.31
C LYS A 90 -34.47 2.50 -1.97
N GLY A 91 -34.05 3.77 -1.88
CA GLY A 91 -33.63 4.49 -0.65
C GLY A 91 -32.53 3.83 0.19
N LYS A 92 -31.26 4.21 0.01
CA LYS A 92 -30.13 3.40 0.49
C LYS A 92 -28.94 4.19 1.03
N LYS A 93 -28.17 3.55 1.91
CA LYS A 93 -26.86 4.02 2.39
C LYS A 93 -25.76 3.36 1.56
N LEU A 94 -25.05 4.16 0.76
CA LEU A 94 -23.80 3.76 0.12
C LEU A 94 -22.66 4.08 1.09
N LYS A 95 -21.72 3.15 1.25
CA LYS A 95 -20.48 3.41 1.99
C LYS A 95 -19.30 2.96 1.12
N ALA A 96 -18.27 3.79 1.05
CA ALA A 96 -16.98 3.42 0.51
C ALA A 96 -15.95 3.45 1.64
N GLU A 97 -15.08 2.46 1.69
CA GLU A 97 -14.00 2.35 2.66
C GLU A 97 -12.69 2.18 1.90
N GLY A 98 -11.74 3.09 2.11
CA GLY A 98 -10.39 3.03 1.55
C GLY A 98 -9.43 2.36 2.52
N TYR A 99 -8.65 1.42 2.02
CA TYR A 99 -7.69 0.65 2.79
C TYR A 99 -6.27 0.87 2.26
N CYS A 100 -5.31 0.90 3.19
CA CYS A 100 -3.90 0.76 2.85
C CYS A 100 -3.29 -0.41 3.62
N SER A 101 -2.68 -1.36 2.91
CA SER A 101 -2.12 -2.58 3.53
C SER A 101 -3.13 -3.32 4.43
N GLY A 102 -4.40 -3.35 4.02
CA GLY A 102 -5.50 -3.96 4.77
C GLY A 102 -5.97 -3.16 6.00
N VAL A 103 -5.39 -2.00 6.27
CA VAL A 103 -5.83 -1.08 7.34
C VAL A 103 -6.81 -0.05 6.77
N LEU A 104 -7.96 0.11 7.40
CA LEU A 104 -8.93 1.16 7.04
C LEU A 104 -8.30 2.54 7.29
N VAL A 105 -8.12 3.33 6.24
CA VAL A 105 -7.53 4.68 6.32
C VAL A 105 -8.54 5.79 6.11
N ASP A 106 -9.61 5.52 5.36
CA ASP A 106 -10.66 6.49 5.10
C ASP A 106 -12.01 5.79 4.88
N SER A 107 -13.10 6.48 5.17
CA SER A 107 -14.42 6.01 4.84
C SER A 107 -15.38 7.16 4.63
N ASP A 108 -16.22 7.06 3.61
CA ASP A 108 -17.32 7.98 3.36
C ASP A 108 -18.65 7.23 3.25
N GLN A 109 -19.74 7.85 3.70
CA GLN A 109 -21.07 7.27 3.66
C GLN A 109 -22.11 8.30 3.22
N ILE A 110 -22.79 8.00 2.12
CA ILE A 110 -23.81 8.86 1.52
C ILE A 110 -25.18 8.18 1.66
N LYS A 111 -26.17 8.94 2.14
CA LYS A 111 -27.59 8.55 2.04
C LYS A 111 -28.11 8.97 0.67
N VAL A 112 -28.35 8.01 -0.22
CA VAL A 112 -28.87 8.26 -1.57
C VAL A 112 -30.38 8.03 -1.60
N LYS A 113 -31.14 9.05 -2.02
CA LYS A 113 -32.56 8.88 -2.38
C LYS A 113 -32.64 8.46 -3.85
N ILE A 114 -32.94 7.18 -4.09
CA ILE A 114 -33.15 6.64 -5.44
C ILE A 114 -34.65 6.68 -5.73
N SER A 115 -35.05 7.56 -6.65
CA SER A 115 -36.43 7.70 -7.14
C SER A 115 -36.51 7.22 -8.58
N ASN A 116 -36.64 5.90 -8.78
CA ASN A 116 -36.89 5.33 -10.09
C ASN A 116 -38.35 5.60 -10.46
N SER A 117 -38.63 6.81 -10.93
CA SER A 117 -39.89 7.12 -11.60
C SER A 117 -39.79 6.52 -13.00
N SER A 118 -40.75 5.67 -13.36
CA SER A 118 -40.80 4.97 -14.64
C SER A 118 -40.79 5.98 -15.80
N ILE A 119 -39.60 6.30 -16.33
CA ILE A 119 -39.23 6.69 -17.70
C ILE A 119 -37.75 7.09 -17.67
N ALA A 120 -36.94 6.29 -18.36
CA ALA A 120 -35.58 6.53 -18.87
C ALA A 120 -34.74 7.66 -18.24
N LEU A 121 -33.81 7.29 -17.36
CA LEU A 121 -32.46 7.88 -17.34
C LEU A 121 -31.54 6.90 -16.62
N LEU A 122 -30.65 6.29 -17.39
CA LEU A 122 -29.51 5.52 -16.89
C LEU A 122 -28.61 6.52 -16.16
N SER A 123 -28.84 6.74 -14.87
CA SER A 123 -28.00 7.63 -14.09
C SER A 123 -26.67 6.93 -13.82
N LEU A 124 -25.69 7.09 -14.71
CA LEU A 124 -24.29 6.73 -14.44
C LEU A 124 -23.77 7.74 -13.41
N LEU A 125 -23.69 7.32 -12.15
CA LEU A 125 -23.19 8.18 -11.06
C LEU A 125 -21.73 7.79 -10.79
N VAL A 126 -20.80 8.50 -11.43
CA VAL A 126 -19.35 8.30 -11.26
C VAL A 126 -18.90 9.10 -10.03
N PHE A 127 -18.44 8.40 -8.98
CA PHE A 127 -17.82 9.04 -7.82
C PHE A 127 -16.30 9.10 -8.02
N PHE A 128 -15.73 10.31 -7.98
CA PHE A 128 -14.30 10.50 -7.85
C PHE A 128 -13.99 10.73 -6.37
N LEU A 129 -13.50 9.71 -5.66
CA LEU A 129 -12.90 9.92 -4.34
C LEU A 129 -11.46 10.38 -4.58
N SER A 130 -11.22 11.69 -4.50
CA SER A 130 -9.87 12.22 -4.38
C SER A 130 -9.35 11.92 -2.98
N ALA A 131 -8.41 10.99 -2.87
CA ALA A 131 -7.67 10.74 -1.64
C ALA A 131 -6.81 11.98 -1.32
N GLY A 132 -7.41 12.97 -0.64
CA GLY A 132 -6.73 14.15 -0.14
C GLY A 132 -5.90 13.78 1.09
N ILE A 133 -4.58 13.67 0.91
CA ILE A 133 -3.63 13.47 2.01
C ILE A 133 -3.72 14.67 2.96
N TYR A 134 -4.41 14.51 4.10
CA TYR A 134 -4.45 15.50 5.17
C TYR A 134 -3.17 15.37 6.01
N ARG A 135 -2.16 16.17 5.69
CA ARG A 135 -0.95 16.31 6.52
C ARG A 135 -1.27 17.27 7.67
N ARG A 136 -1.58 16.76 8.87
CA ARG A 136 -1.57 17.61 10.08
C ARG A 136 -0.13 17.74 10.60
N ARG A 137 0.24 18.99 10.85
CA ARG A 137 1.48 19.44 11.51
C ARG A 137 1.62 18.86 12.91
#